data_AF-Q2GTT5-F1
#
_entry.id   AF-Q2GTT5-F1
#
_cell.length_a   1.000
_cell.length_b   1.000
_cell.length_c   1.000
_cell.angle_alpha   90.00
_cell.angle_beta   90.00
_cell.angle_gamma   90.00
#
_symmetry.space_group_name_H-M   'P 1'
#
loop_
_entity.id
_entity.type
_entity.pdbx_description
1 polymer ?
#
loop_
_entity_poly.entity_id
_entity_poly.type
_entity_poly.pdbx_seq_one_letter_code
_entity_poly.pdbx_strand_id
1 'polypeptide(L)'
;MDSSQITTAFGTGRISQQPLPYPLQILPGRTQASASAVDIEAHRQPSESRMLQRRGLQRENTEQDLDDTAAQRRHSHRRNIALHLAALNALTYLSLSLKHYQLPHTTNWEYKTFEKLITVGERSLSDWFEELSDVAFDIKLSEYIDSLSVEDINLSINDVKAAQHYESLIDGFHRMYLASTTHCTLVQKAKYLDIPQRFDYCEGTYQEYVAAVLEEDQTNRKRLKIALNRADQLLSAIRTAMVDESLDDTNLARLKTKLTALQIDYPEAYQTVYGGPQRDLFDPGADRWWYEQPYLHVFNIPANWA
;
A
#
# COMPACT_ATOMS: atom_id res chain seq x y z
N MET A 1 -50.18 26.36 32.93
CA MET A 1 -51.38 25.99 32.15
C MET A 1 -50.97 26.20 30.70
N ASP A 2 -50.69 25.23 29.84
CA ASP A 2 -50.86 23.77 29.75
C ASP A 2 -49.54 23.19 29.20
N SER A 3 -48.97 22.07 29.66
CA SER A 3 -49.44 20.66 29.63
C SER A 3 -49.69 20.11 28.23
N SER A 4 -48.65 19.60 27.56
CA SER A 4 -48.78 18.45 26.67
C SER A 4 -47.48 17.63 26.64
N GLN A 5 -47.57 16.48 27.30
CA GLN A 5 -46.63 15.36 27.26
C GLN A 5 -46.90 14.54 26.00
N ILE A 6 -45.86 14.04 25.34
CA ILE A 6 -45.95 12.84 24.51
C ILE A 6 -44.83 11.88 24.91
N THR A 7 -45.25 10.66 25.22
CA THR A 7 -44.49 9.58 25.82
C THR A 7 -44.27 8.48 24.77
N THR A 8 -43.05 7.96 24.70
CA THR A 8 -42.61 6.59 24.31
C THR A 8 -42.98 5.98 22.95
N ALA A 9 -41.96 5.40 22.28
CA ALA A 9 -41.91 3.95 22.04
C ALA A 9 -40.50 3.48 21.62
N PHE A 10 -39.89 2.64 22.46
CA PHE A 10 -38.76 1.77 22.13
C PHE A 10 -39.24 0.63 21.23
N GLY A 11 -38.50 0.33 20.16
CA GLY A 11 -38.73 -0.83 19.30
C GLY A 11 -37.42 -1.54 18.97
N THR A 12 -37.03 -2.51 19.81
CA THR A 12 -35.92 -3.43 19.58
C THR A 12 -36.35 -4.58 18.64
N GLY A 13 -36.04 -4.45 17.35
CA GLY A 13 -36.26 -5.49 16.35
C GLY A 13 -35.09 -6.48 16.27
N ARG A 14 -35.26 -7.66 16.86
CA ARG A 14 -34.40 -8.85 16.64
C ARG A 14 -34.52 -9.32 15.19
N ILE A 15 -33.39 -9.40 14.47
CA ILE A 15 -33.30 -10.11 13.20
C ILE A 15 -33.02 -11.59 13.48
N SER A 16 -33.99 -12.42 13.08
CA SER A 16 -33.97 -13.87 13.15
C SER A 16 -33.02 -14.45 12.09
N GLN A 17 -32.03 -15.22 12.53
CA GLN A 17 -31.20 -16.07 11.68
C GLN A 17 -32.02 -17.28 11.22
N GLN A 18 -32.11 -17.53 9.91
CA GLN A 18 -32.58 -18.80 9.34
C GLN A 18 -31.37 -19.58 8.80
N PRO A 19 -31.21 -20.87 9.15
CA PRO A 19 -30.16 -21.72 8.59
C PRO A 19 -30.59 -22.37 7.26
N LEU A 20 -29.66 -22.41 6.29
CA LEU A 20 -29.80 -23.13 5.02
C LEU A 20 -29.61 -24.66 5.23
N PRO A 21 -30.40 -25.53 4.57
CA PRO A 21 -30.26 -26.97 4.68
C PRO A 21 -29.51 -27.63 3.48
N TYR A 22 -28.54 -28.47 3.84
CA TYR A 22 -28.01 -29.70 3.22
C TYR A 22 -27.13 -29.73 1.93
N PRO A 23 -26.17 -30.68 1.88
CA PRO A 23 -25.19 -30.87 0.80
C PRO A 23 -25.62 -31.90 -0.26
N LEU A 24 -25.11 -31.74 -1.49
CA LEU A 24 -25.22 -32.74 -2.56
C LEU A 24 -23.98 -33.66 -2.54
N GLN A 25 -24.20 -34.94 -2.20
CA GLN A 25 -23.31 -36.07 -2.52
C GLN A 25 -23.99 -36.93 -3.59
N ILE A 26 -23.35 -37.14 -4.75
CA ILE A 26 -23.53 -38.37 -5.55
C ILE A 26 -22.17 -38.77 -6.17
N LEU A 27 -21.92 -40.08 -6.07
CA LEU A 27 -20.75 -40.92 -6.33
C LEU A 27 -20.51 -41.26 -7.83
N PRO A 28 -19.40 -41.97 -8.18
CA PRO A 28 -18.79 -42.04 -9.51
C PRO A 28 -19.35 -43.16 -10.39
N GLY A 29 -19.38 -42.91 -11.71
CA GLY A 29 -19.69 -43.90 -12.74
C GLY A 29 -18.43 -44.45 -13.41
N ARG A 30 -18.11 -45.72 -13.11
CA ARG A 30 -17.24 -46.60 -13.92
C ARG A 30 -17.92 -46.94 -15.25
N THR A 31 -17.15 -46.90 -16.33
CA THR A 31 -17.41 -47.74 -17.52
C THR A 31 -16.13 -48.48 -17.87
N GLN A 32 -16.17 -49.80 -17.66
CA GLN A 32 -15.22 -50.75 -18.22
C GLN A 32 -15.64 -51.04 -19.67
N ALA A 33 -14.70 -51.01 -20.59
CA ALA A 33 -14.79 -51.75 -21.84
C ALA A 33 -13.45 -52.46 -22.05
N SER A 34 -13.52 -53.78 -21.94
CA SER A 34 -12.49 -54.76 -22.20
C SER A 34 -12.27 -54.93 -23.70
N ALA A 35 -11.01 -55.01 -24.12
CA ALA A 35 -10.59 -55.68 -25.34
C ALA A 35 -9.23 -56.36 -25.11
N SER A 36 -9.21 -57.63 -25.47
CA SER A 36 -8.23 -58.65 -25.09
C SER A 36 -6.88 -58.55 -25.80
N ALA A 37 -5.85 -58.89 -25.02
CA ALA A 37 -4.62 -59.65 -25.32
C ALA A 37 -4.22 -59.94 -26.78
N VAL A 38 -2.98 -59.57 -27.13
CA VAL A 38 -2.04 -60.41 -27.88
C VAL A 38 -0.63 -60.17 -27.33
N ASP A 39 0.02 -61.27 -26.93
CA ASP A 39 1.44 -61.38 -26.57
C ASP A 39 2.37 -60.92 -27.70
N ILE A 40 3.36 -60.07 -27.40
CA ILE A 40 4.73 -60.19 -27.96
C ILE A 40 5.70 -59.72 -26.88
N GLU A 41 6.30 -60.70 -26.21
CA GLU A 41 7.50 -60.56 -25.40
C GLU A 41 8.68 -60.23 -26.31
N ALA A 42 9.19 -59.01 -26.19
CA ALA A 42 10.45 -58.60 -26.79
C ALA A 42 11.27 -57.86 -25.75
N HIS A 43 12.23 -58.57 -25.14
CA HIS A 43 13.34 -57.97 -24.41
C HIS A 43 14.09 -56.99 -25.34
N ARG A 44 13.70 -55.71 -25.29
CA ARG A 44 14.53 -54.60 -25.73
C ARG A 44 15.10 -53.95 -24.48
N GLN A 45 16.39 -54.20 -24.23
CA GLN A 45 17.16 -53.30 -23.38
C GLN A 45 16.95 -51.87 -23.90
N PRO A 46 16.54 -50.91 -23.06
CA PRO A 46 16.44 -49.53 -23.49
C PRO A 46 17.85 -49.08 -23.85
N SER A 47 18.09 -48.77 -25.13
CA SER A 47 19.34 -48.17 -25.55
C SER A 47 19.60 -46.93 -24.69
N GLU A 48 20.78 -46.84 -24.09
CA GLU A 48 21.17 -45.75 -23.19
C GLU A 48 20.91 -44.37 -23.81
N SER A 49 20.98 -44.26 -25.13
CA SER A 49 20.62 -43.07 -25.91
C SER A 49 19.16 -42.62 -25.75
N ARG A 50 18.18 -43.52 -25.63
CA ARG A 50 16.76 -43.17 -25.38
C ARG A 50 16.50 -42.77 -23.93
N MET A 51 17.24 -43.33 -22.97
CA MET A 51 17.17 -42.87 -21.58
C MET A 51 17.83 -41.50 -21.41
N LEU A 52 18.93 -41.23 -22.11
CA LEU A 52 19.61 -39.94 -22.11
C LEU A 52 18.77 -38.85 -22.78
N GLN A 53 18.10 -39.13 -23.89
CA GLN A 53 17.16 -38.18 -24.52
C GLN A 53 15.93 -37.89 -23.65
N ARG A 54 15.34 -38.92 -22.99
CA ARG A 54 14.24 -38.69 -22.03
C ARG A 54 14.68 -37.92 -20.79
N ARG A 55 15.90 -38.15 -20.29
CA ARG A 55 16.47 -37.37 -19.18
C ARG A 55 16.82 -35.94 -19.60
N GLY A 56 17.25 -35.72 -20.84
CA GLY A 56 17.47 -34.39 -21.42
C GLY A 56 16.17 -33.60 -21.52
N LEU A 57 15.14 -34.18 -22.16
CA LEU A 57 13.81 -33.56 -22.27
C LEU A 57 13.10 -33.36 -20.91
N GLN A 58 13.27 -34.28 -19.95
CA GLN A 58 12.75 -34.08 -18.60
C GLN A 58 13.51 -33.00 -17.83
N ARG A 59 14.83 -32.87 -18.01
CA ARG A 59 15.60 -31.77 -17.41
C ARG A 59 15.25 -30.43 -18.05
N GLU A 60 15.17 -30.35 -19.37
CA GLU A 60 14.76 -29.14 -20.10
C GLU A 60 13.35 -28.69 -19.68
N ASN A 61 12.38 -29.60 -19.59
CA ASN A 61 11.04 -29.25 -19.11
C ASN A 61 11.03 -28.83 -17.63
N THR A 62 11.82 -29.47 -16.77
CA THR A 62 11.89 -29.11 -15.34
C THR A 62 12.60 -27.76 -15.13
N GLU A 63 13.66 -27.48 -15.90
CA GLU A 63 14.39 -26.20 -15.84
C GLU A 63 13.53 -25.05 -16.37
N GLN A 64 12.75 -25.30 -17.43
CA GLN A 64 11.81 -24.30 -17.98
C GLN A 64 10.63 -24.03 -17.02
N ASP A 65 10.03 -25.07 -16.43
CA ASP A 65 8.97 -24.91 -15.41
C ASP A 65 9.48 -24.16 -14.16
N LEU A 66 10.74 -24.36 -13.77
CA LEU A 66 11.37 -23.66 -12.65
C LEU A 66 11.66 -22.19 -12.96
N ASP A 67 12.09 -21.87 -14.18
CA ASP A 67 12.36 -20.48 -14.60
C ASP A 67 11.06 -19.70 -14.78
N ASP A 68 10.01 -20.32 -15.34
CA ASP A 68 8.68 -19.71 -15.43
C ASP A 68 8.10 -19.41 -14.04
N THR A 69 8.29 -20.32 -13.08
CA THR A 69 7.88 -20.12 -11.67
C THR A 69 8.71 -19.03 -10.98
N ALA A 70 10.00 -18.89 -11.31
CA ALA A 70 10.86 -17.83 -10.78
C ALA A 70 10.48 -16.46 -11.38
N ALA A 71 10.26 -16.38 -12.69
CA ALA A 71 9.84 -15.17 -13.39
C ALA A 71 8.48 -14.67 -12.87
N GLN A 72 7.52 -15.57 -12.66
CA GLN A 72 6.21 -15.21 -12.11
C GLN A 72 6.30 -14.68 -10.67
N ARG A 73 7.16 -15.27 -9.82
CA ARG A 73 7.42 -14.76 -8.47
C ARG A 73 8.07 -13.38 -8.49
N ARG A 74 9.10 -13.17 -9.33
CA ARG A 74 9.75 -11.86 -9.52
C ARG A 74 8.74 -10.80 -9.93
N HIS A 75 7.87 -11.13 -10.87
CA HIS A 75 6.81 -10.23 -11.32
C HIS A 75 5.82 -9.90 -10.18
N SER A 76 5.37 -10.90 -9.43
CA SER A 76 4.47 -10.70 -8.28
C SER A 76 5.07 -9.77 -7.22
N HIS A 77 6.34 -9.94 -6.88
CA HIS A 77 7.03 -9.07 -5.92
C HIS A 77 7.15 -7.63 -6.42
N ARG A 78 7.54 -7.44 -7.68
CA ARG A 78 7.64 -6.12 -8.30
C ARG A 78 6.27 -5.44 -8.41
N ARG A 79 5.23 -6.20 -8.75
CA ARG A 79 3.83 -5.75 -8.74
C ARG A 79 3.43 -5.24 -7.36
N ASN A 80 3.75 -5.98 -6.30
CA ASN A 80 3.43 -5.57 -4.93
C ASN A 80 4.17 -4.30 -4.49
N ILE A 81 5.42 -4.13 -4.91
CA ILE A 81 6.17 -2.88 -4.68
C ILE A 81 5.52 -1.71 -5.43
N ALA A 82 5.21 -1.89 -6.72
CA ALA A 82 4.56 -0.87 -7.54
C ALA A 82 3.19 -0.45 -6.98
N LEU A 83 2.44 -1.41 -6.41
CA LEU A 83 1.18 -1.15 -5.71
C LEU A 83 1.37 -0.14 -4.57
N HIS A 84 2.34 -0.35 -3.70
CA HIS A 84 2.59 0.58 -2.61
C HIS A 84 3.15 1.93 -3.10
N LEU A 85 3.95 1.95 -4.16
CA LEU A 85 4.43 3.19 -4.78
C LEU A 85 3.29 4.02 -5.38
N ALA A 86 2.35 3.39 -6.08
CA ALA A 86 1.18 4.06 -6.65
C ALA A 86 0.28 4.63 -5.54
N ALA A 87 0.09 3.91 -4.44
CA ALA A 87 -0.64 4.41 -3.27
C ALA A 87 0.06 5.64 -2.66
N LEU A 88 1.38 5.58 -2.49
CA LEU A 88 2.16 6.71 -1.99
C LEU A 88 2.07 7.90 -2.94
N ASN A 89 2.13 7.69 -4.25
CA ASN A 89 1.96 8.75 -5.25
C ASN A 89 0.59 9.43 -5.13
N ALA A 90 -0.50 8.65 -5.04
CA ALA A 90 -1.85 9.18 -4.85
C ALA A 90 -1.97 9.99 -3.54
N LEU A 91 -1.43 9.46 -2.44
CA LEU A 91 -1.41 10.12 -1.14
C LEU A 91 -0.57 11.40 -1.14
N THR A 92 0.59 11.40 -1.81
CA THR A 92 1.45 12.59 -1.95
C THR A 92 0.71 13.68 -2.71
N TYR A 93 0.03 13.33 -3.81
CA TYR A 93 -0.78 14.30 -4.57
C TYR A 93 -1.87 14.91 -3.69
N LEU A 94 -2.60 14.08 -2.95
CA LEU A 94 -3.63 14.52 -2.01
C LEU A 94 -3.07 15.40 -0.88
N SER A 95 -1.95 15.02 -0.26
CA SER A 95 -1.32 15.80 0.80
C SER A 95 -0.90 17.19 0.30
N LEU A 96 -0.29 17.25 -0.88
CA LEU A 96 0.13 18.50 -1.50
C LEU A 96 -1.07 19.37 -1.95
N SER A 97 -2.15 18.77 -2.44
CA SER A 97 -3.36 19.51 -2.82
C SER A 97 -4.06 20.06 -1.58
N LEU A 98 -4.23 19.28 -0.51
CA LEU A 98 -4.85 19.73 0.74
C LEU A 98 -4.03 20.78 1.46
N LYS A 99 -2.68 20.67 1.48
CA LYS A 99 -1.78 21.70 2.01
C LYS A 99 -2.04 23.06 1.38
N HIS A 100 -2.30 23.11 0.08
CA HIS A 100 -2.62 24.36 -0.61
C HIS A 100 -3.89 25.03 -0.04
N TYR A 101 -4.90 24.24 0.31
CA TYR A 101 -6.17 24.76 0.82
C TYR A 101 -6.18 25.01 2.32
N GLN A 102 -5.55 24.15 3.11
CA GLN A 102 -5.58 24.19 4.58
C GLN A 102 -4.41 24.96 5.20
N LEU A 103 -3.29 25.09 4.48
CA LEU A 103 -2.09 25.82 4.89
C LEU A 103 -1.66 26.85 3.80
N PRO A 104 -2.54 27.78 3.41
CA PRO A 104 -2.33 28.65 2.23
C PRO A 104 -1.11 29.59 2.33
N HIS A 105 -0.56 29.80 3.54
CA HIS A 105 0.65 30.60 3.75
C HIS A 105 1.93 29.92 3.25
N THR A 106 1.88 28.61 2.98
CA THR A 106 2.91 27.87 2.26
C THR A 106 2.53 27.83 0.78
N THR A 107 2.96 28.84 0.03
CA THR A 107 2.69 29.06 -1.40
C THR A 107 3.28 27.95 -2.28
N ASN A 108 2.77 26.72 -2.22
CA ASN A 108 3.38 25.59 -2.91
C ASN A 108 2.61 25.19 -4.17
N TRP A 109 3.10 25.69 -5.31
CA TRP A 109 2.84 25.15 -6.65
C TRP A 109 3.41 23.72 -6.82
N GLU A 110 4.00 23.14 -5.76
CA GLU A 110 4.53 21.79 -5.72
C GLU A 110 3.52 20.73 -6.16
N TYR A 111 2.23 20.87 -5.82
CA TYR A 111 1.23 19.91 -6.27
C TYR A 111 1.15 19.85 -7.81
N LYS A 112 1.25 21.00 -8.51
CA LYS A 112 1.26 21.04 -9.99
C LYS A 112 2.56 20.53 -10.59
N THR A 113 3.66 20.64 -9.86
CA THR A 113 4.94 20.04 -10.27
C THR A 113 4.87 18.53 -10.13
N PHE A 114 4.40 18.03 -8.99
CA PHE A 114 4.22 16.61 -8.72
C PHE A 114 3.18 15.97 -9.64
N GLU A 115 2.11 16.68 -9.96
CA GLU A 115 1.06 16.26 -10.90
C GLU A 115 1.59 15.83 -12.28
N LYS A 116 2.71 16.43 -12.72
CA LYS A 116 3.39 16.12 -13.99
C LYS A 116 4.30 14.89 -13.90
N LEU A 117 4.58 14.41 -12.70
CA LEU A 117 5.46 13.25 -12.43
C LEU A 117 4.66 11.96 -12.25
N ILE A 118 3.35 12.05 -12.03
CA ILE A 118 2.46 10.90 -11.84
C ILE A 118 1.55 10.71 -13.05
N THR A 119 1.07 9.48 -13.20
CA THR A 119 0.11 9.12 -14.25
C THR A 119 -1.30 9.65 -13.95
N VAL A 120 -2.16 9.68 -14.97
CA VAL A 120 -3.59 9.99 -14.79
C VAL A 120 -4.26 8.98 -13.86
N GLY A 121 -3.90 7.69 -13.96
CA GLY A 121 -4.45 6.65 -13.10
C GLY A 121 -4.10 6.86 -11.62
N GLU A 122 -2.84 7.19 -11.31
CA GLU A 122 -2.42 7.52 -9.94
C GLU A 122 -3.11 8.77 -9.39
N ARG A 123 -3.40 9.75 -10.25
CA ARG A 123 -4.17 10.93 -9.86
C ARG A 123 -5.61 10.57 -9.50
N SER A 124 -6.28 9.81 -10.34
CA SER A 124 -7.65 9.36 -10.07
C SER A 124 -7.75 8.52 -8.80
N LEU A 125 -6.71 7.76 -8.44
CA LEU A 125 -6.66 7.05 -7.16
C LEU A 125 -6.77 7.98 -5.94
N SER A 126 -6.32 9.24 -6.04
CA SER A 126 -6.44 10.19 -4.93
C SER A 126 -7.89 10.59 -4.62
N ASP A 127 -8.73 10.70 -5.65
CA ASP A 127 -10.17 10.98 -5.48
C ASP A 127 -10.85 9.80 -4.79
N TRP A 128 -10.55 8.58 -5.24
CA TRP A 128 -11.08 7.35 -4.64
C TRP A 128 -10.64 7.14 -3.19
N PHE A 129 -9.45 7.61 -2.81
CA PHE A 129 -8.96 7.48 -1.45
C PHE A 129 -9.85 8.23 -0.44
N GLU A 130 -10.39 9.38 -0.82
CA GLU A 130 -11.29 10.18 0.02
C GLU A 130 -12.71 9.58 0.07
N GLU A 131 -13.17 8.98 -1.03
CA GLU A 131 -14.55 8.48 -1.17
C GLU A 131 -14.75 7.03 -0.67
N LEU A 132 -13.71 6.21 -0.70
CA LEU A 132 -13.82 4.77 -0.46
C LEU A 132 -13.37 4.34 0.94
N SER A 133 -13.86 3.16 1.36
CA SER A 133 -13.26 2.42 2.47
C SER A 133 -11.87 1.90 2.09
N ASP A 134 -11.01 1.66 3.09
CA ASP A 134 -9.64 1.22 2.86
C ASP A 134 -9.55 -0.05 2.00
N VAL A 135 -10.49 -1.00 2.20
CA VAL A 135 -10.59 -2.24 1.42
C VAL A 135 -10.98 -1.96 -0.04
N ALA A 136 -11.94 -1.07 -0.27
CA ALA A 136 -12.37 -0.73 -1.62
C ALA A 136 -11.28 0.06 -2.37
N PHE A 137 -10.53 0.91 -1.66
CA PHE A 137 -9.35 1.57 -2.21
C PHE A 137 -8.26 0.57 -2.61
N ASP A 138 -7.97 -0.43 -1.77
CA ASP A 138 -7.00 -1.50 -2.11
C ASP A 138 -7.40 -2.27 -3.37
N ILE A 139 -8.70 -2.51 -3.57
CA ILE A 139 -9.21 -3.14 -4.80
C ILE A 139 -8.96 -2.23 -6.01
N LYS A 140 -9.28 -0.94 -5.93
CA LYS A 140 -9.03 0.01 -7.03
C LYS A 140 -7.55 0.18 -7.35
N LEU A 141 -6.72 0.17 -6.33
CA LEU A 141 -5.28 0.20 -6.49
C LEU A 141 -4.78 -1.07 -7.19
N SER A 142 -5.28 -2.25 -6.82
CA SER A 142 -4.98 -3.51 -7.50
C SER A 142 -5.41 -3.48 -8.97
N GLU A 143 -6.65 -3.06 -9.25
CA GLU A 143 -7.17 -2.91 -10.63
C GLU A 143 -6.28 -1.99 -11.48
N TYR A 144 -5.84 -0.86 -10.92
CA TYR A 144 -4.91 0.04 -11.59
C TYR A 144 -3.58 -0.66 -11.91
N ILE A 145 -2.98 -1.33 -10.93
CA ILE A 145 -1.70 -2.03 -11.13
C ILE A 145 -1.82 -3.17 -12.13
N ASP A 146 -2.94 -3.91 -12.12
CA ASP A 146 -3.21 -5.00 -13.07
C ASP A 146 -3.42 -4.49 -14.51
N SER A 147 -3.70 -3.20 -14.69
CA SER A 147 -3.77 -2.57 -16.00
C SER A 147 -2.41 -2.15 -16.57
N LEU A 148 -1.34 -2.16 -15.76
CA LEU A 148 -0.01 -1.73 -16.16
C LEU A 148 0.75 -2.84 -16.89
N SER A 149 1.61 -2.43 -17.84
CA SER A 149 2.58 -3.33 -18.44
C SER A 149 3.70 -3.70 -17.45
N VAL A 150 4.43 -4.77 -17.75
CA VAL A 150 5.62 -5.16 -16.97
C VAL A 150 6.66 -4.04 -16.98
N GLU A 151 6.81 -3.37 -18.12
CA GLU A 151 7.67 -2.21 -18.31
C GLU A 151 7.26 -1.05 -17.40
N ASP A 152 5.97 -0.74 -17.31
CA ASP A 152 5.46 0.34 -16.45
C ASP A 152 5.65 0.03 -14.96
N ILE A 153 5.45 -1.22 -14.55
CA ILE A 153 5.76 -1.68 -13.18
C ILE A 153 7.25 -1.45 -12.87
N ASN A 154 8.13 -1.82 -13.80
CA ASN A 154 9.57 -1.62 -13.64
C ASN A 154 9.95 -0.14 -13.64
N LEU A 155 9.28 0.70 -14.44
CA LEU A 155 9.48 2.14 -14.45
C LEU A 155 9.08 2.77 -13.12
N SER A 156 7.97 2.35 -12.50
CA SER A 156 7.54 2.84 -11.19
C SER A 156 8.59 2.59 -10.10
N ILE A 157 9.23 1.42 -10.12
CA ILE A 157 10.32 1.06 -9.21
C ILE A 157 11.56 1.95 -9.43
N ASN A 158 11.92 2.16 -10.70
CA ASN A 158 13.16 2.82 -11.08
C ASN A 158 13.09 4.36 -11.07
N ASP A 159 11.91 4.94 -11.25
CA ASP A 159 11.75 6.40 -11.30
C ASP A 159 11.84 7.01 -9.91
N VAL A 160 12.89 7.80 -9.67
CA VAL A 160 13.09 8.51 -8.40
C VAL A 160 12.62 9.96 -8.42
N LYS A 161 12.10 10.47 -9.55
CA LYS A 161 11.69 11.88 -9.66
C LYS A 161 10.60 12.24 -8.64
N ALA A 162 9.64 11.34 -8.44
CA ALA A 162 8.57 11.52 -7.46
C ALA A 162 9.07 11.47 -6.00
N ALA A 163 10.23 10.84 -5.74
CA ALA A 163 10.73 10.57 -4.39
C ALA A 163 11.00 11.86 -3.61
N GLN A 164 11.44 12.94 -4.28
CA GLN A 164 11.71 14.23 -3.62
C GLN A 164 10.46 14.84 -2.95
N HIS A 165 9.27 14.40 -3.34
CA HIS A 165 8.00 14.88 -2.79
C HIS A 165 7.44 13.97 -1.69
N TYR A 166 8.06 12.81 -1.44
CA TYR A 166 7.60 11.88 -0.39
C TYR A 166 7.87 12.40 1.01
N GLU A 167 8.87 13.26 1.21
CA GLU A 167 9.06 14.00 2.47
C GLU A 167 7.80 14.84 2.78
N SER A 168 7.28 15.55 1.77
CA SER A 168 6.10 16.40 1.93
C SER A 168 4.81 15.65 2.26
N LEU A 169 4.75 14.34 1.99
CA LEU A 169 3.59 13.50 2.28
C LEU A 169 3.37 13.38 3.79
N ILE A 170 4.35 12.83 4.52
CA ILE A 170 4.22 12.56 5.96
C ILE A 170 4.19 13.88 6.73
N ASP A 171 5.13 14.80 6.45
CA ASP A 171 5.10 16.17 7.02
C ASP A 171 3.72 16.81 6.85
N GLY A 172 3.10 16.64 5.67
CA GLY A 172 1.84 17.33 5.39
C GLY A 172 0.65 16.79 6.14
N PHE A 173 0.45 15.47 6.12
CA PHE A 173 -0.60 14.87 6.94
C PHE A 173 -0.33 15.06 8.44
N HIS A 174 0.94 15.09 8.87
CA HIS A 174 1.29 15.33 10.26
C HIS A 174 0.93 16.73 10.72
N ARG A 175 1.30 17.78 9.96
CA ARG A 175 0.90 19.16 10.29
C ARG A 175 -0.61 19.37 10.28
N MET A 176 -1.31 18.81 9.29
CA MET A 176 -2.78 18.88 9.23
C MET A 176 -3.41 18.21 10.45
N TYR A 177 -2.88 17.06 10.88
CA TYR A 177 -3.36 16.36 12.07
C TYR A 177 -3.09 17.17 13.35
N LEU A 178 -1.90 17.73 13.53
CA LEU A 178 -1.58 18.56 14.70
C LEU A 178 -2.46 19.82 14.76
N ALA A 179 -2.72 20.44 13.61
CA ALA A 179 -3.61 21.59 13.50
C ALA A 179 -5.05 21.22 13.88
N SER A 180 -5.60 20.12 13.35
CA SER A 180 -6.96 19.67 13.66
C SER A 180 -7.10 19.25 15.13
N THR A 181 -6.11 18.57 15.71
CA THR A 181 -6.14 18.17 17.13
C THR A 181 -6.11 19.40 18.05
N THR A 182 -5.30 20.40 17.71
CA THR A 182 -5.25 21.66 18.45
C THR A 182 -6.59 22.39 18.35
N HIS A 183 -7.17 22.45 17.16
CA HIS A 183 -8.47 23.08 16.92
C HIS A 183 -9.60 22.39 17.68
N CYS A 184 -9.65 21.05 17.62
CA CYS A 184 -10.57 20.22 18.39
C CYS A 184 -10.46 20.48 19.90
N THR A 185 -9.24 20.51 20.43
CA THR A 185 -8.99 20.77 21.86
C THR A 185 -9.49 22.15 22.28
N LEU A 186 -9.32 23.16 21.43
CA LEU A 186 -9.79 24.53 21.71
C LEU A 186 -11.31 24.59 21.75
N VAL A 187 -11.97 24.02 20.73
CA VAL A 187 -13.44 24.05 20.59
C VAL A 187 -14.13 23.23 21.69
N GLN A 188 -13.52 22.14 22.16
CA GLN A 188 -14.07 21.37 23.29
C GLN A 188 -13.95 22.09 24.65
N LYS A 189 -12.96 22.97 24.83
CA LYS A 189 -12.69 23.66 26.11
C LYS A 189 -13.36 25.02 26.22
N ALA A 190 -13.52 25.73 25.11
CA ALA A 190 -14.13 27.04 25.09
C ALA A 190 -15.65 26.93 24.95
N LYS A 191 -16.39 27.84 25.60
CA LYS A 191 -17.83 28.00 25.37
C LYS A 191 -18.02 29.16 24.40
N TYR A 192 -18.58 28.88 23.22
CA TYR A 192 -18.96 29.88 22.20
C TYR A 192 -17.77 30.67 21.61
N LEU A 193 -16.87 29.97 20.93
CA LEU A 193 -15.92 30.63 20.02
C LEU A 193 -16.63 31.09 18.75
N ASP A 194 -16.16 32.19 18.17
CA ASP A 194 -16.57 32.58 16.81
C ASP A 194 -16.27 31.45 15.82
N ILE A 195 -17.27 31.11 15.01
CA ILE A 195 -17.15 30.06 14.00
C ILE A 195 -16.34 30.62 12.83
N PRO A 196 -15.22 30.00 12.44
CA PRO A 196 -14.44 30.45 11.30
C PRO A 196 -15.24 30.31 10.00
N GLN A 197 -15.03 31.24 9.06
CA GLN A 197 -15.73 31.29 7.78
C GLN A 197 -15.70 29.97 6.98
N ARG A 198 -14.63 29.18 7.12
CA ARG A 198 -14.51 27.86 6.47
C ARG A 198 -15.57 26.84 6.93
N PHE A 199 -16.28 27.12 8.02
CA PHE A 199 -17.37 26.31 8.58
C PHE A 199 -18.75 26.98 8.44
N ASP A 200 -18.90 27.99 7.57
CA ASP A 200 -20.18 28.67 7.33
C ASP A 200 -21.30 27.71 6.84
N TYR A 201 -20.95 26.51 6.38
CA TYR A 201 -21.89 25.46 6.00
C TYR A 201 -22.53 24.73 7.20
N CYS A 202 -21.96 24.84 8.40
CA CYS A 202 -22.65 24.44 9.62
C CYS A 202 -23.74 25.49 9.83
N GLU A 203 -25.02 25.12 9.96
CA GLU A 203 -26.22 25.99 9.83
C GLU A 203 -26.38 26.99 11.01
N GLY A 204 -25.29 27.62 11.44
CA GLY A 204 -25.20 28.59 12.52
C GLY A 204 -25.12 27.96 13.91
N THR A 205 -25.12 26.63 14.05
CA THR A 205 -25.07 25.99 15.37
C THR A 205 -23.63 25.68 15.79
N TYR A 206 -23.30 26.02 17.04
CA TYR A 206 -22.00 25.69 17.62
C TYR A 206 -21.79 24.17 17.73
N GLN A 207 -22.87 23.39 17.89
CA GLN A 207 -22.81 21.93 17.98
C GLN A 207 -22.39 21.27 16.66
N GLU A 208 -22.94 21.72 15.53
CA GLU A 208 -22.52 21.23 14.20
C GLU A 208 -21.07 21.60 13.92
N TYR A 209 -20.67 22.81 14.28
CA TYR A 209 -19.26 23.22 14.18
C TYR A 209 -18.33 22.32 15.01
N VAL A 210 -18.69 22.00 16.26
CA VAL A 210 -17.92 21.06 17.10
C VAL A 210 -17.84 19.68 16.44
N ALA A 211 -18.94 19.19 15.87
CA ALA A 211 -18.98 17.90 15.18
C ALA A 211 -18.09 17.89 13.92
N ALA A 212 -18.14 18.94 13.10
CA ALA A 212 -17.31 19.08 11.91
C ALA A 212 -15.81 19.13 12.24
N VAL A 213 -15.41 19.82 13.31
CA VAL A 213 -14.01 19.85 13.76
C VAL A 213 -13.54 18.48 14.27
N LEU A 214 -14.43 17.72 14.94
CA LEU A 214 -14.12 16.35 15.36
C LEU A 214 -13.94 15.40 14.17
N GLU A 215 -14.78 15.54 13.15
CA GLU A 215 -14.67 14.76 11.91
C GLU A 215 -13.38 15.09 11.14
N GLU A 216 -13.02 16.37 11.05
CA GLU A 216 -11.75 16.81 10.44
C GLU A 216 -10.54 16.18 11.15
N ASP A 217 -10.54 16.16 12.48
CA ASP A 217 -9.47 15.53 13.28
C ASP A 217 -9.35 14.03 13.02
N GLN A 218 -10.46 13.31 13.02
CA GLN A 218 -10.48 11.87 12.73
C GLN A 218 -10.01 11.58 11.29
N THR A 219 -10.42 12.41 10.34
CA THR A 219 -10.04 12.28 8.93
C THR A 219 -8.54 12.49 8.75
N ASN A 220 -7.98 13.55 9.33
CA ASN A 220 -6.55 13.82 9.26
C ASN A 220 -5.72 12.75 9.97
N ARG A 221 -6.21 12.22 11.10
CA ARG A 221 -5.59 11.07 11.76
C ARG A 221 -5.59 9.83 10.87
N LYS A 222 -6.71 9.54 10.19
CA LYS A 222 -6.82 8.41 9.25
C LYS A 222 -5.81 8.55 8.11
N ARG A 223 -5.75 9.73 7.46
CA ARG A 223 -4.81 10.03 6.37
C ARG A 223 -3.37 9.77 6.78
N LEU A 224 -2.95 10.33 7.92
CA LEU A 224 -1.60 10.14 8.45
C LEU A 224 -1.30 8.67 8.77
N LYS A 225 -2.24 7.98 9.42
CA LYS A 225 -2.10 6.56 9.76
C LYS A 225 -1.91 5.69 8.51
N ILE A 226 -2.68 5.95 7.46
CA ILE A 226 -2.56 5.20 6.21
C ILE A 226 -1.22 5.49 5.52
N ALA A 227 -0.79 6.75 5.46
CA ALA A 227 0.52 7.11 4.89
C ALA A 227 1.68 6.38 5.60
N LEU A 228 1.68 6.35 6.93
CA LEU A 228 2.66 5.60 7.72
C LEU A 228 2.61 4.10 7.42
N ASN A 229 1.41 3.52 7.40
CA ASN A 229 1.25 2.09 7.09
C ASN A 229 1.71 1.74 5.67
N ARG A 230 1.49 2.61 4.68
CA ARG A 230 1.98 2.38 3.31
C ARG A 230 3.49 2.42 3.21
N ALA A 231 4.16 3.29 3.97
CA ALA A 231 5.61 3.30 4.04
C ALA A 231 6.17 2.00 4.65
N ASP A 232 5.58 1.52 5.75
CA ASP A 232 5.94 0.25 6.39
C ASP A 232 5.66 -0.97 5.48
N GLN A 233 4.52 -0.98 4.79
CA GLN A 233 4.16 -2.01 3.81
C GLN A 233 5.10 -2.02 2.60
N LEU A 234 5.50 -0.85 2.09
CA LEU A 234 6.51 -0.76 1.03
C LEU A 234 7.83 -1.39 1.48
N LEU A 235 8.30 -1.05 2.67
CA LEU A 235 9.51 -1.64 3.23
C LEU A 235 9.40 -3.17 3.38
N SER A 236 8.26 -3.67 3.84
CA SER A 236 7.97 -5.11 3.94
C SER A 236 7.95 -5.81 2.57
N ALA A 237 7.35 -5.17 1.56
CA ALA A 237 7.35 -5.68 0.19
C ALA A 237 8.77 -5.77 -0.40
N ILE A 238 9.60 -4.76 -0.14
CA ILE A 238 11.00 -4.74 -0.56
C ILE A 238 11.80 -5.85 0.14
N ARG A 239 11.59 -6.08 1.45
CA ARG A 239 12.22 -7.19 2.19
C ARG A 239 11.90 -8.53 1.56
N THR A 240 10.63 -8.77 1.27
CA THR A 240 10.17 -10.02 0.67
C THR A 240 10.82 -10.21 -0.70
N ALA A 241 10.78 -9.18 -1.54
CA ALA A 241 11.40 -9.20 -2.87
C ALA A 241 12.93 -9.41 -2.82
N MET A 242 13.58 -8.93 -1.76
CA MET A 242 15.01 -9.13 -1.52
C MET A 242 15.37 -10.57 -1.17
N VAL A 243 14.63 -11.16 -0.23
CA VAL A 243 14.84 -12.56 0.19
C VAL A 243 14.69 -13.52 -0.99
N ASP A 244 13.80 -13.20 -1.94
CA ASP A 244 13.56 -13.96 -3.17
C ASP A 244 14.39 -13.51 -4.38
N GLU A 245 15.46 -12.72 -4.19
CA GLU A 245 16.37 -12.25 -5.25
C GLU A 245 15.63 -11.62 -6.46
N SER A 246 14.50 -10.95 -6.20
CA SER A 246 13.61 -10.40 -7.22
C SER A 246 13.97 -8.96 -7.63
N LEU A 247 14.92 -8.35 -6.91
CA LEU A 247 15.44 -7.01 -7.13
C LEU A 247 16.95 -7.09 -7.33
N ASP A 248 17.45 -6.33 -8.31
CA ASP A 248 18.88 -6.07 -8.45
C ASP A 248 19.32 -4.87 -7.59
N ASP A 249 20.64 -4.69 -7.45
CA ASP A 249 21.23 -3.61 -6.65
C ASP A 249 20.78 -2.21 -7.10
N THR A 250 20.48 -2.04 -8.38
CA THR A 250 20.01 -0.75 -8.92
C THR A 250 18.62 -0.47 -8.41
N ASN A 251 17.69 -1.41 -8.52
CA ASN A 251 16.33 -1.29 -8.00
C ASN A 251 16.35 -0.99 -6.51
N LEU A 252 17.20 -1.68 -5.75
CA LEU A 252 17.33 -1.46 -4.30
C LEU A 252 17.83 -0.06 -3.96
N ALA A 253 18.83 0.44 -4.67
CA ALA A 253 19.33 1.80 -4.47
C ALA A 253 18.23 2.84 -4.75
N ARG A 254 17.42 2.65 -5.81
CA ARG A 254 16.29 3.54 -6.15
C ARG A 254 15.18 3.49 -5.09
N LEU A 255 14.82 2.29 -4.64
CA LEU A 255 13.82 2.09 -3.59
C LEU A 255 14.30 2.64 -2.24
N LYS A 256 15.62 2.58 -1.95
CA LYS A 256 16.24 3.23 -0.79
C LYS A 256 15.95 4.72 -0.80
N THR A 257 16.24 5.40 -1.92
CA THR A 257 16.02 6.85 -2.05
C THR A 257 14.57 7.22 -1.72
N LYS A 258 13.60 6.45 -2.22
CA LYS A 258 12.17 6.66 -1.95
C LYS A 258 11.83 6.51 -0.46
N LEU A 259 12.31 5.44 0.19
CA LEU A 259 12.08 5.21 1.62
C LEU A 259 12.82 6.22 2.51
N THR A 260 14.01 6.67 2.12
CA THR A 260 14.75 7.70 2.86
C THR A 260 14.00 9.02 2.89
N ALA A 261 13.32 9.40 1.81
CA ALA A 261 12.45 10.58 1.81
C ALA A 261 11.27 10.43 2.79
N LEU A 262 10.67 9.24 2.90
CA LEU A 262 9.60 8.97 3.87
C LEU A 262 10.10 8.95 5.32
N GLN A 263 11.32 8.49 5.56
CA GLN A 263 11.89 8.34 6.90
C GLN A 263 12.08 9.67 7.63
N ILE A 264 12.23 10.80 6.94
CA ILE A 264 12.57 12.10 7.56
C ILE A 264 11.58 12.45 8.69
N ASP A 265 10.27 12.42 8.40
CA ASP A 265 9.22 12.77 9.36
C ASP A 265 8.52 11.56 9.99
N TYR A 266 8.85 10.35 9.54
CA TYR A 266 8.18 9.12 9.98
C TYR A 266 8.19 8.91 11.51
N PRO A 267 9.32 9.05 12.24
CA PRO A 267 9.38 8.69 13.66
C PRO A 267 8.50 9.57 14.54
N GLU A 268 8.48 10.88 14.28
CA GLU A 268 7.68 11.84 15.02
C GLU A 268 6.19 11.68 14.69
N ALA A 269 5.85 11.52 13.42
CA ALA A 269 4.48 11.27 12.98
C ALA A 269 3.93 9.95 13.56
N TYR A 270 4.74 8.89 13.59
CA TYR A 270 4.38 7.59 14.18
C TYR A 270 4.06 7.72 15.67
N GLN A 271 4.95 8.36 16.43
CA GLN A 271 4.72 8.62 17.85
C GLN A 271 3.42 9.40 18.08
N THR A 272 3.16 10.41 17.24
CA THR A 272 1.97 11.26 17.35
C THR A 272 0.67 10.48 17.15
N VAL A 273 0.62 9.53 16.21
CA VAL A 273 -0.61 8.78 15.88
C VAL A 273 -0.86 7.61 16.83
N TYR A 274 0.19 6.86 17.16
CA TYR A 274 0.09 5.57 17.85
C TYR A 274 0.34 5.67 19.36
N GLY A 275 0.99 6.74 19.83
CA GLY A 275 1.45 6.85 21.20
C GLY A 275 2.63 5.91 21.49
N GLY A 276 3.55 6.34 22.35
CA GLY A 276 4.74 5.55 22.71
C GLY A 276 6.06 6.18 22.24
N PRO A 277 7.15 5.41 22.18
CA PRO A 277 8.43 5.91 21.69
C PRO A 277 8.39 6.15 20.18
N GLN A 278 9.29 7.03 19.71
CA GLN A 278 9.56 7.17 18.28
C GLN A 278 10.03 5.83 17.71
N ARG A 279 9.59 5.53 16.50
CA ARG A 279 9.97 4.31 15.76
C ARG A 279 10.50 4.74 14.40
N ASP A 280 11.74 4.37 14.11
CA ASP A 280 12.31 4.53 12.77
C ASP A 280 11.66 3.57 11.78
N LEU A 281 11.49 4.05 10.55
CA LEU A 281 11.10 3.19 9.42
C LEU A 281 12.23 2.18 9.14
N PHE A 282 13.49 2.61 9.23
CA PHE A 282 14.68 1.76 9.12
C PHE A 282 15.24 1.36 10.48
N ASP A 283 14.44 0.81 11.39
CA ASP A 283 14.92 0.43 12.72
C ASP A 283 16.17 -0.47 12.63
N PRO A 284 17.38 0.00 13.00
CA PRO A 284 18.62 -0.75 12.82
C PRO A 284 18.70 -2.00 13.74
N GLY A 285 17.82 -2.13 14.74
CA GLY A 285 17.67 -3.34 15.53
C GLY A 285 16.93 -4.46 14.78
N ALA A 286 16.03 -4.11 13.87
CA ALA A 286 15.20 -5.04 13.09
C ALA A 286 15.64 -5.14 11.61
N ASP A 287 16.33 -4.12 11.08
CA ASP A 287 16.61 -3.90 9.66
C ASP A 287 18.09 -3.90 9.29
N ARG A 288 18.85 -4.73 9.99
CA ARG A 288 20.27 -4.92 9.71
C ARG A 288 20.54 -5.41 8.28
N TRP A 289 19.60 -6.13 7.68
CA TRP A 289 19.70 -6.61 6.29
C TRP A 289 19.92 -5.50 5.25
N TRP A 290 19.51 -4.26 5.55
CA TRP A 290 19.78 -3.10 4.68
C TRP A 290 21.25 -2.64 4.76
N TYR A 291 21.90 -2.87 5.90
CA TYR A 291 23.25 -2.41 6.22
C TYR A 291 24.31 -3.53 6.19
N GLU A 292 23.90 -4.80 6.24
CA GLU A 292 24.74 -5.99 6.26
C GLU A 292 25.01 -6.56 4.85
N GLN A 293 24.80 -5.78 3.79
CA GLN A 293 25.20 -6.18 2.44
C GLN A 293 26.72 -6.43 2.40
N PRO A 294 27.19 -7.65 2.12
CA PRO A 294 28.61 -7.92 2.05
C PRO A 294 29.15 -7.29 0.75
N TYR A 295 30.00 -6.26 0.91
CA TYR A 295 30.86 -5.64 -0.11
C TYR A 295 30.23 -4.61 -1.08
N LEU A 296 30.38 -3.33 -0.72
CA LEU A 296 30.91 -2.31 -1.64
C LEU A 296 32.10 -1.60 -0.98
N HIS A 297 33.23 -2.31 -0.88
CA HIS A 297 34.54 -1.69 -0.76
C HIS A 297 35.04 -1.27 -2.16
N VAL A 298 34.47 -0.22 -2.76
CA VAL A 298 35.10 0.62 -3.81
C VAL A 298 34.27 1.92 -3.83
N PHE A 299 34.68 3.09 -3.38
CA PHE A 299 35.97 3.77 -3.47
C PHE A 299 36.36 4.40 -2.14
N ASN A 300 37.51 3.97 -1.62
CA ASN A 300 38.36 4.86 -0.84
C ASN A 300 38.88 5.89 -1.85
N ILE A 301 38.37 7.11 -1.86
CA ILE A 301 39.07 8.22 -2.51
C ILE A 301 40.24 8.53 -1.58
N PRO A 302 41.51 8.31 -1.97
CA PRO A 302 42.62 8.75 -1.15
C PRO A 302 42.54 10.28 -1.03
N ALA A 303 42.63 10.78 0.20
CA ALA A 303 42.59 12.20 0.56
C ALA A 303 43.82 13.00 0.09
N ASN A 304 44.33 12.69 -1.10
CA ASN A 304 45.54 13.24 -1.68
C ASN A 304 45.39 13.32 -3.19
N TRP A 305 44.36 14.05 -3.63
CA TRP A 305 44.38 14.78 -4.89
C TRP A 305 44.08 16.24 -4.54
N ALA A 306 45.19 16.98 -4.41
CA ALA A 306 45.25 18.44 -4.40
C ALA A 306 45.08 18.97 -5.84
#